data_AF-A0AAN5DAQ5-F1
#
_entry.id   AF-A0AAN5DAQ5-F1
#
_cell.length_a   1.000
_cell.length_b   1.000
_cell.length_c   1.000
_cell.angle_alpha   90.00
_cell.angle_beta   90.00
_cell.angle_gamma   90.00
#
_symmetry.space_group_name_H-M   'P 1'
#
loop_
_entity.id
_entity.type
_entity.pdbx_description
1 polymer ?
#
loop_
_entity_poly.entity_id
_entity_poly.type
_entity_poly.pdbx_seq_one_letter_code
_entity_poly.pdbx_strand_id
1 'polypeptide(L)'
;SLSSMQRVLSTVSLLVFVSGVSSQCTGNDAPSCSSFVKNGFCTNTGYTMELRKLYCGVACGFCNRDGSQTEAGGGSNLTECVDKNANCAMLVTSQNFCARTDYSNAIKLLHCCKTCRPVVFGSTTTPSAASAATAETTEATTSA
;
A
#
# COMPACT_ATOMS: atom_id res chain seq x y z
N SER A 1 28.90 -17.39 58.82
CA SER A 1 29.06 -17.56 57.36
C SER A 1 27.69 -17.42 56.74
N LEU A 2 27.32 -16.32 56.08
CA LEU A 2 28.01 -15.63 54.98
C LEU A 2 28.28 -16.59 53.81
N SER A 3 27.32 -16.73 52.89
CA SER A 3 27.53 -16.65 51.44
C SER A 3 26.16 -16.74 50.75
N SER A 4 25.63 -15.65 50.22
CA SER A 4 26.02 -14.97 48.98
C SER A 4 25.45 -15.64 47.73
N MET A 5 24.71 -14.82 47.00
CA MET A 5 24.65 -14.79 45.53
C MET A 5 23.84 -15.91 44.88
N GLN A 6 22.52 -15.74 44.82
CA GLN A 6 21.82 -15.98 43.56
C GLN A 6 20.57 -15.10 43.52
N ARG A 7 20.79 -13.78 43.53
CA ARG A 7 19.79 -12.84 43.01
C ARG A 7 19.70 -13.11 41.52
N VAL A 8 18.81 -14.04 41.14
CA VAL A 8 18.41 -14.23 39.76
C VAL A 8 17.67 -12.96 39.37
N LEU A 9 18.44 -12.02 38.83
CA LEU A 9 17.96 -10.88 38.09
C LEU A 9 17.17 -11.43 36.90
N SER A 10 15.89 -11.71 37.11
CA SER A 10 14.91 -11.87 36.04
C SER A 10 14.69 -10.51 35.40
N THR A 11 15.67 -10.07 34.61
CA THR A 11 15.45 -9.06 33.58
C THR A 11 14.66 -9.76 32.47
N VAL A 12 13.35 -9.88 32.67
CA VAL A 12 12.43 -10.17 31.57
C VAL A 12 12.49 -8.95 30.66
N SER A 13 13.35 -9.03 29.65
CA SER A 13 13.43 -8.09 28.56
C SER A 13 12.03 -7.96 27.96
N LEU A 14 11.38 -6.83 28.24
CA LEU A 14 10.16 -6.40 27.58
C LEU A 14 10.52 -6.13 26.12
N LEU A 15 10.43 -7.16 25.28
CA LEU A 15 10.41 -7.03 23.83
C LEU A 15 9.14 -6.23 23.49
N VAL A 16 9.29 -4.91 23.45
CA VAL A 16 8.33 -4.03 22.82
C VAL A 16 8.34 -4.40 21.34
N PHE A 17 7.42 -5.27 20.93
CA PHE A 17 7.05 -5.40 19.53
C PHE A 17 6.43 -4.06 19.12
N VAL A 18 7.28 -3.14 18.65
CA VAL A 18 6.82 -2.04 17.82
C VAL A 18 6.36 -2.69 16.52
N SER A 19 5.13 -3.20 16.52
CA SER A 19 4.43 -3.49 15.28
C SER A 19 4.22 -2.14 14.60
N GLY A 20 5.22 -1.73 13.83
CA GLY A 20 5.11 -0.65 12.88
C GLY A 20 3.93 -0.99 12.00
N VAL A 21 2.80 -0.31 12.22
CA VAL A 21 1.69 -0.31 11.29
C VAL A 21 2.18 0.47 10.08
N SER A 22 2.98 -0.19 9.24
CA SER A 22 3.35 0.34 7.94
C SER A 22 2.07 0.60 7.19
N SER A 23 1.65 1.87 7.14
CA SER A 23 0.42 2.19 6.44
C SER A 23 0.62 1.95 4.97
N GLN A 24 -0.20 1.05 4.50
CA GLN A 24 -0.12 0.48 3.19
C GLN A 24 -0.72 1.50 2.24
N CYS A 25 0.05 1.89 1.24
CA CYS A 25 -0.53 2.61 0.13
C CYS A 25 -1.50 1.66 -0.56
N THR A 26 -2.79 1.91 -0.37
CA THR A 26 -3.88 1.09 -0.91
C THR A 26 -4.23 1.48 -2.34
N GLY A 27 -3.50 2.43 -2.93
CA GLY A 27 -3.76 2.99 -4.26
C GLY A 27 -5.11 3.68 -4.40
N ASN A 28 -5.87 3.80 -3.30
CA ASN A 28 -7.21 4.35 -3.32
C ASN A 28 -7.54 5.02 -1.99
N ASP A 29 -8.14 6.20 -2.06
CA ASP A 29 -8.55 6.93 -0.87
C ASP A 29 -9.85 6.38 -0.27
N ALA A 30 -10.07 6.67 1.00
CA ALA A 30 -11.33 6.41 1.67
C ALA A 30 -12.43 7.32 1.10
N PRO A 31 -13.72 6.90 1.11
CA PRO A 31 -14.82 7.72 0.61
C PRO A 31 -14.96 9.07 1.33
N SER A 32 -14.54 9.14 2.60
CA SER A 32 -14.51 10.36 3.40
C SER A 32 -13.33 11.30 3.07
N CYS A 33 -12.40 10.89 2.23
CA CYS A 33 -11.16 11.62 2.00
C CYS A 33 -11.38 13.03 1.46
N SER A 34 -12.34 13.21 0.54
CA SER A 34 -12.66 14.53 -0.02
C SER A 34 -12.98 15.56 1.08
N SER A 35 -13.73 15.15 2.10
CA SER A 35 -14.04 16.00 3.26
C SER A 35 -12.81 16.24 4.12
N PHE A 36 -11.98 15.23 4.36
CA PHE A 36 -10.76 15.37 5.16
C PHE A 36 -9.73 16.30 4.52
N VAL A 37 -9.49 16.16 3.21
CA VAL A 37 -8.55 17.02 2.47
C VAL A 37 -8.96 18.48 2.56
N LYS A 38 -10.27 18.79 2.41
CA LYS A 38 -10.79 20.15 2.57
C LYS A 38 -10.54 20.76 3.96
N ASN A 39 -10.42 19.91 4.98
CA ASN A 39 -10.12 20.32 6.36
C ASN A 39 -8.61 20.28 6.70
N GLY A 40 -7.73 20.20 5.69
CA GLY A 40 -6.29 20.24 5.89
C GLY A 40 -5.67 18.92 6.39
N PHE A 41 -6.36 17.79 6.21
CA PHE A 41 -5.90 16.49 6.70
C PHE A 41 -4.50 16.10 6.20
N CYS A 42 -4.15 16.43 4.95
CA CYS A 42 -2.85 16.09 4.38
C CYS A 42 -1.67 16.73 5.13
N THR A 43 -1.83 17.96 5.62
CA THR A 43 -0.78 18.74 6.29
C THR A 43 -0.87 18.68 7.81
N ASN A 44 -1.98 18.19 8.37
CA ASN A 44 -2.19 18.11 9.80
C ASN A 44 -1.32 17.01 10.44
N THR A 45 -0.25 17.43 11.12
CA THR A 45 0.71 16.54 11.81
C THR A 45 0.19 15.96 13.12
N GLY A 46 -0.99 16.39 13.58
CA GLY A 46 -1.72 15.71 14.66
C GLY A 46 -2.22 14.32 14.25
N TYR A 47 -2.33 14.06 12.95
CA TYR A 47 -2.51 12.71 12.41
C TYR A 47 -1.15 12.13 11.99
N THR A 48 -0.92 10.88 12.37
CA THR A 48 0.28 10.15 11.96
C THR A 48 0.33 10.04 10.43
N MET A 49 1.54 9.96 9.87
CA MET A 49 1.71 9.80 8.41
C MET A 49 0.97 8.55 7.93
N GLU A 50 0.96 7.54 8.78
CA GLU A 50 0.24 6.29 8.63
C GLU A 50 -1.25 6.52 8.38
N LEU A 51 -1.91 7.22 9.29
CA LEU A 51 -3.34 7.47 9.20
C LEU A 51 -3.68 8.34 7.98
N ARG A 52 -2.80 9.29 7.66
CA ARG A 52 -2.94 10.12 6.46
C ARG A 52 -2.84 9.32 5.17
N LYS A 53 -1.90 8.38 5.09
CA LYS A 53 -1.77 7.44 3.96
C LYS A 53 -2.95 6.49 3.84
N LEU A 54 -3.46 6.00 4.97
CA LEU A 54 -4.58 5.05 4.99
C LEU A 54 -5.88 5.67 4.46
N TYR A 55 -6.18 6.90 4.87
CA TYR A 55 -7.45 7.55 4.51
C TYR A 55 -7.36 8.37 3.22
N CYS A 56 -6.22 9.00 2.96
CA CYS A 56 -6.06 9.96 1.87
C CYS A 56 -4.70 9.87 1.17
N GLY A 57 -4.09 8.68 1.12
CA GLY A 57 -2.74 8.53 0.59
C GLY A 57 -2.57 9.04 -0.84
N VAL A 58 -3.53 8.79 -1.74
CA VAL A 58 -3.43 9.23 -3.13
C VAL A 58 -3.76 10.71 -3.25
N ALA A 59 -4.86 11.16 -2.65
CA ALA A 59 -5.25 12.57 -2.67
C ALA A 59 -4.21 13.50 -2.02
N CYS A 60 -3.51 13.03 -0.98
CA CYS A 60 -2.45 13.77 -0.32
C CYS A 60 -1.08 13.60 -1.00
N GLY A 61 -0.97 12.82 -2.07
CA GLY A 61 0.28 12.59 -2.80
C GLY A 61 1.31 11.76 -2.05
N PHE A 62 0.92 11.02 -1.02
CA PHE A 62 1.78 10.11 -0.24
C PHE A 62 1.86 8.70 -0.85
N CYS A 63 0.90 8.36 -1.70
CA CYS A 63 0.75 7.06 -2.33
C CYS A 63 0.41 7.21 -3.81
N ASN A 64 0.96 6.34 -4.65
CA ASN A 64 0.54 6.19 -6.03
C ASN A 64 -0.68 5.27 -6.13
N ARG A 65 -1.40 5.34 -7.25
CA ARG A 65 -2.59 4.52 -7.51
C ARG A 65 -2.30 3.02 -7.65
N ASP A 66 -1.06 2.63 -7.93
CA ASP A 66 -0.64 1.21 -7.93
C ASP A 66 -0.37 0.66 -6.52
N GLY A 67 -0.52 1.50 -5.49
CA GLY A 67 -0.26 1.16 -4.10
C GLY A 67 1.22 1.23 -3.70
N SER A 68 2.09 1.77 -4.54
CA SER A 68 3.43 2.21 -4.10
C SER A 68 3.36 3.54 -3.35
N GLN A 69 4.41 3.86 -2.60
CA GLN A 69 4.56 5.09 -1.83
C GLN A 69 5.40 6.09 -2.60
N THR A 70 5.11 7.38 -2.42
CA THR A 70 5.91 8.47 -2.98
C THR A 70 7.00 8.91 -2.01
N GLU A 71 7.94 9.73 -2.46
CA GLU A 71 8.93 10.36 -1.59
C GLU A 71 8.29 11.13 -0.43
N ALA A 72 7.22 11.89 -0.73
CA ALA A 72 6.45 12.62 0.28
C ALA A 72 5.80 11.71 1.34
N GLY A 73 5.47 10.48 0.97
CA GLY A 73 4.91 9.49 1.89
C GLY A 73 5.95 8.82 2.79
N GLY A 74 7.26 8.95 2.53
CA GLY A 74 8.33 8.25 3.24
C GLY A 74 9.39 7.57 2.36
N GLY A 75 9.31 7.72 1.03
CA GLY A 75 10.34 7.25 0.09
C GLY A 75 10.48 5.74 -0.03
N SER A 76 11.68 5.27 -0.40
CA SER A 76 12.00 3.85 -0.66
C SER A 76 11.92 2.93 0.56
N ASN A 77 11.72 3.48 1.76
CA ASN A 77 11.44 2.73 2.99
C ASN A 77 9.97 2.28 3.04
N LEU A 78 9.51 1.67 1.94
CA LEU A 78 8.22 1.01 1.92
C LEU A 78 8.42 -0.34 2.60
N THR A 79 8.03 -0.46 3.87
CA THR A 79 7.83 -1.78 4.47
C THR A 79 6.94 -2.57 3.52
N GLU A 80 7.40 -3.77 3.16
CA GLU A 80 6.70 -4.65 2.25
C GLU A 80 5.25 -4.79 2.73
N CYS A 81 4.32 -4.67 1.79
CA CYS A 81 2.91 -4.75 2.12
C CYS A 81 2.60 -6.18 2.59
N VAL A 82 2.12 -6.30 3.82
CA VAL A 82 1.90 -7.58 4.51
C VAL A 82 0.41 -7.81 4.74
N ASP A 83 0.01 -9.08 4.67
CA ASP A 83 -1.34 -9.47 5.06
C ASP A 83 -1.49 -9.31 6.57
N LYS A 84 -2.44 -8.47 6.99
CA LYS A 84 -2.72 -8.23 8.40
C LYS A 84 -3.59 -9.33 9.00
N ASN A 85 -4.42 -9.97 8.17
CA ASN A 85 -5.26 -11.08 8.56
C ASN A 85 -4.57 -12.40 8.18
N ALA A 86 -4.33 -13.27 9.16
CA ALA A 86 -3.75 -14.59 8.91
C ALA A 86 -4.60 -15.46 7.96
N ASN A 87 -5.90 -15.15 7.85
CA ASN A 87 -6.84 -15.90 7.01
C ASN A 87 -6.94 -15.40 5.56
N CYS A 88 -6.03 -14.54 5.09
CA CYS A 88 -6.12 -13.98 3.75
C CYS A 88 -6.17 -15.04 2.64
N ALA A 89 -5.38 -16.11 2.76
CA ALA A 89 -5.46 -17.23 1.81
C ALA A 89 -6.88 -17.82 1.74
N MET A 90 -7.49 -18.13 2.89
CA MET A 90 -8.85 -18.68 2.96
C MET A 90 -9.92 -17.69 2.48
N LEU A 91 -9.82 -16.42 2.86
CA LEU A 91 -10.79 -15.39 2.45
C LEU A 91 -10.79 -15.19 0.93
N VAL A 92 -9.63 -15.32 0.30
CA VAL A 92 -9.50 -15.20 -1.15
C VAL A 92 -10.00 -16.46 -1.86
N THR A 93 -9.63 -17.65 -1.40
CA THR A 93 -10.07 -18.89 -2.05
C THR A 93 -11.55 -19.19 -1.86
N SER A 94 -12.09 -18.94 -0.66
CA SER A 94 -13.46 -19.37 -0.30
C SER A 94 -14.50 -18.27 -0.44
N GLN A 95 -14.12 -17.00 -0.31
CA GLN A 95 -15.06 -15.87 -0.34
C GLN A 95 -14.74 -14.86 -1.44
N ASN A 96 -13.72 -15.11 -2.26
CA ASN A 96 -13.28 -14.22 -3.32
C ASN A 96 -13.09 -12.77 -2.85
N PHE A 97 -12.58 -12.61 -1.61
CA PHE A 97 -12.58 -11.34 -0.89
C PHE A 97 -11.93 -10.19 -1.69
N CYS A 98 -10.86 -10.45 -2.44
CA CYS A 98 -10.20 -9.42 -3.23
C CYS A 98 -11.02 -8.95 -4.46
N ALA A 99 -11.88 -9.80 -5.03
CA ALA A 99 -12.71 -9.42 -6.18
C ALA A 99 -14.08 -8.84 -5.79
N ARG A 100 -14.53 -9.08 -4.55
CA ARG A 100 -15.81 -8.60 -4.03
C ARG A 100 -15.98 -7.08 -4.16
N THR A 101 -17.06 -6.62 -4.79
CA THR A 101 -17.30 -5.19 -5.04
C THR A 101 -17.97 -4.47 -3.86
N ASP A 102 -18.54 -5.22 -2.93
CA ASP A 102 -19.14 -4.73 -1.69
C ASP A 102 -18.10 -4.27 -0.66
N TYR A 103 -16.84 -4.69 -0.81
CA TYR A 103 -15.72 -4.15 -0.06
C TYR A 103 -14.92 -3.17 -0.92
N SER A 104 -14.62 -2.01 -0.35
CA SER A 104 -13.71 -1.08 -1.01
C SER A 104 -12.31 -1.68 -1.13
N ASN A 105 -11.57 -1.27 -2.16
CA ASN A 105 -10.17 -1.66 -2.33
C ASN A 105 -9.31 -1.34 -1.10
N ALA A 106 -9.63 -0.26 -0.37
CA ALA A 106 -8.99 0.07 0.89
C ALA A 106 -9.21 -1.01 1.97
N ILE A 107 -10.43 -1.54 2.14
CA ILE A 107 -10.72 -2.61 3.12
C ILE A 107 -10.01 -3.90 2.73
N LYS A 108 -9.99 -4.24 1.44
CA LYS A 108 -9.29 -5.43 0.94
C LYS A 108 -7.81 -5.38 1.28
N LEU A 109 -7.17 -4.25 0.98
CA LEU A 109 -5.75 -4.05 1.22
C LEU A 109 -5.44 -3.78 2.70
N LEU A 110 -6.39 -3.29 3.50
CA LEU A 110 -6.21 -3.16 4.95
C LEU A 110 -6.05 -4.53 5.63
N HIS A 111 -6.82 -5.53 5.19
CA HIS A 111 -6.78 -6.87 5.76
C HIS A 111 -5.77 -7.79 5.07
N CYS A 112 -5.74 -7.75 3.74
CA CYS A 112 -5.03 -8.72 2.91
C CYS A 112 -4.22 -8.01 1.83
N CYS A 113 -3.30 -7.13 2.24
CA CYS A 113 -2.56 -6.31 1.30
C CYS A 113 -1.76 -7.14 0.30
N LYS A 114 -0.91 -8.05 0.80
CA LYS A 114 -0.02 -8.86 -0.05
C LYS A 114 -0.84 -9.73 -0.99
N THR A 115 -1.88 -10.37 -0.46
CA THR A 115 -2.72 -11.29 -1.23
C THR A 115 -3.64 -10.55 -2.21
N CYS A 116 -4.22 -9.41 -1.83
CA CYS A 116 -5.18 -8.69 -2.68
C CYS A 116 -4.57 -7.68 -3.64
N ARG A 117 -3.32 -7.24 -3.43
CA ARG A 117 -2.64 -6.30 -4.34
C ARG A 117 -2.74 -6.70 -5.82
N PRO A 118 -2.39 -7.94 -6.22
CA PRO A 118 -2.41 -8.34 -7.62
C PRO A 118 -3.82 -8.31 -8.22
N VAL A 119 -4.86 -8.55 -7.43
CA VAL A 119 -6.25 -8.57 -7.91
C VAL A 119 -6.80 -7.15 -8.03
N VAL A 120 -6.55 -6.33 -7.00
CA VAL A 120 -7.03 -4.94 -6.92
C VAL A 120 -6.37 -4.07 -7.99
N PHE A 121 -5.08 -4.30 -8.29
CA PHE A 121 -4.33 -3.49 -9.24
C PHE A 121 -4.04 -4.19 -10.58
N GLY A 122 -4.13 -5.52 -10.66
CA GLY A 122 -3.84 -6.28 -11.89
C GLY A 122 -4.98 -6.33 -12.89
N SER A 123 -6.07 -5.59 -12.70
CA SER A 123 -7.19 -5.54 -13.65
C SER A 123 -6.88 -4.75 -14.95
N THR A 124 -5.61 -4.52 -15.30
CA THR A 124 -5.19 -3.87 -16.56
C THR A 124 -4.21 -4.68 -17.42
N THR A 125 -4.19 -6.01 -17.31
CA THR A 125 -3.69 -6.81 -18.46
C THR A 125 -4.82 -7.04 -19.45
N THR A 126 -5.20 -5.98 -20.18
CA THR A 126 -5.62 -6.20 -21.57
C THR A 126 -4.33 -6.59 -22.32
N PRO A 127 -4.27 -7.72 -23.04
CA PRO A 127 -3.16 -7.94 -23.94
C PRO A 127 -3.14 -6.76 -24.93
N SER A 128 -2.10 -5.92 -24.84
CA SER A 128 -1.79 -5.00 -25.92
C SER A 128 -1.57 -5.84 -27.16
N ALA A 129 -2.55 -5.84 -28.05
CA ALA A 129 -2.34 -6.21 -29.43
C ALA A 129 -1.16 -5.37 -29.93
N ALA A 130 -0.10 -6.06 -30.33
CA ALA A 130 1.08 -5.45 -30.91
C ALA A 130 0.65 -4.55 -32.08
N SER A 131 0.84 -3.23 -31.93
CA SER A 131 0.82 -2.32 -33.06
C SER A 131 2.05 -2.64 -33.92
N ALA A 132 1.83 -3.41 -34.98
CA ALA A 132 2.74 -3.47 -36.11
C ALA A 132 2.70 -2.11 -36.82
N ALA A 133 3.51 -1.16 -36.35
CA ALA A 133 3.85 0.04 -37.11
C ALA A 133 4.84 -0.37 -38.20
N THR A 134 4.34 -0.69 -39.39
CA THR A 134 5.17 -0.77 -40.60
C THR A 134 5.57 0.65 -40.99
N ALA A 135 6.88 0.88 -41.06
CA ALA A 135 7.49 2.13 -41.43
C ALA A 135 7.12 2.52 -42.87
N GLU A 136 6.41 3.64 -43.03
CA GLU A 136 6.28 4.33 -44.31
C GLU A 136 7.54 5.15 -44.54
N THR A 137 8.33 4.74 -45.54
CA THR A 137 9.54 5.44 -45.97
C THR A 137 9.11 6.59 -46.88
N THR A 138 9.25 7.82 -46.39
CA THR A 138 9.13 9.04 -47.19
C THR A 138 10.40 9.24 -48.00
N GLU A 139 10.32 9.04 -49.31
CA GLU A 139 11.37 9.36 -50.26
C GLU A 139 11.27 10.85 -50.64
N ALA A 140 12.24 11.64 -50.19
CA ALA A 140 12.40 13.03 -50.59
C ALA A 140 13.18 13.10 -51.91
N THR A 141 12.52 13.52 -52.99
CA THR A 141 13.20 13.88 -54.25
C THR A 141 13.24 15.40 -54.38
N THR A 142 14.46 15.93 -54.37
CA THR A 142 14.83 17.34 -54.55
C THR A 142 14.95 17.70 -56.03
N SER A 143 14.53 18.92 -56.36
CA SER A 143 14.63 19.58 -57.67
C SER A 143 16.06 19.82 -58.16
N ALA A 144 16.25 19.69 -59.47
CA ALA A 144 17.16 20.51 -60.29
C ALA A 144 16.60 20.61 -61.71
#